data_AF-A0A485KXK9-F1
#
_entry.id   AF-A0A485KXK9-F1
#
_cell.length_a   1.000
_cell.length_b   1.000
_cell.length_c   1.000
_cell.angle_alpha   90.00
_cell.angle_beta   90.00
_cell.angle_gamma   90.00
#
_symmetry.space_group_name_H-M   'P 1'
#
loop_
_entity.id
_entity.type
_entity.pdbx_description
1 polymer ?
#
loop_
_entity_poly.entity_id
_entity_poly.type
_entity_poly.pdbx_seq_one_letter_code
_entity_poly.pdbx_strand_id
1 'polypeptide(L)'
;MSTRMTDYNLDPNPLELPYNAARYVWAVVVYMSFVLCAVVVAMLVVGGVSHTITTNGGINLFFVNRVAGSIWVGRPLVFIRACTAIIVLSTGPLELVFQNSLSRFEDNGLSLWVILVLAGEASWFTYALNDFFLPLSGPYSSLYAPTSSILTWGAMVAWNAGSPFHASATIGRDCNVLLLGYQLTCHGGQIQIGSVGRVCAHFGVSIIATVAAYVGVRLLCLFQIVRRPPSRPVHVWLCAASDAFLSHGANDNTMDEDVQLDAMSCVMSGFIPLGNWVTVLLNPSQRKSLASVE
;
A
#
# COMPACT_ATOMS: atom_id res chain seq x y z
N MET A 1 27.68 -22.22 -50.27
CA MET A 1 27.83 -20.76 -50.41
C MET A 1 27.03 -20.16 -49.26
N SER A 2 27.71 -19.68 -48.21
CA SER A 2 27.07 -19.20 -46.98
C SER A 2 26.57 -17.77 -47.19
N THR A 3 25.26 -17.58 -47.25
CA THR A 3 24.64 -16.26 -47.33
C THR A 3 24.72 -15.59 -45.96
N ARG A 4 25.52 -14.53 -45.86
CA ARG A 4 25.53 -13.64 -44.69
C ARG A 4 24.12 -13.07 -44.51
N MET A 5 23.48 -13.44 -43.41
CA MET A 5 22.26 -12.79 -42.93
C MET A 5 22.66 -11.34 -42.61
N THR A 6 22.18 -10.38 -43.40
CA THR A 6 22.34 -8.96 -43.08
C THR A 6 21.55 -8.68 -41.82
N ASP A 7 22.22 -8.27 -40.75
CA ASP A 7 21.61 -7.80 -39.51
C ASP A 7 20.61 -6.69 -39.85
N TYR A 8 19.32 -7.02 -39.85
CA TYR A 8 18.26 -6.03 -39.80
C TYR A 8 18.24 -5.51 -38.36
N ASN A 9 18.69 -4.27 -38.14
CA ASN A 9 18.43 -3.53 -36.91
C ASN A 9 16.92 -3.27 -36.83
N LEU A 10 16.19 -4.23 -36.27
CA LEU A 10 14.87 -4.02 -35.70
C LEU A 10 15.07 -3.30 -34.38
N ASP A 11 15.36 -1.99 -34.44
CA ASP A 11 15.32 -1.15 -33.24
C ASP A 11 13.84 -1.04 -32.84
N PRO A 12 13.42 -1.64 -31.71
CA PRO A 12 12.05 -1.56 -31.27
C PRO A 12 11.73 -0.12 -30.87
N ASN A 13 10.53 0.37 -31.25
CA ASN A 13 10.10 1.73 -30.94
C ASN A 13 10.24 1.99 -29.42
N PRO A 14 11.03 2.98 -28.99
CA PRO A 14 11.28 3.21 -27.57
C PRO A 14 10.01 3.53 -26.77
N LEU A 15 8.94 4.02 -27.41
CA LEU A 15 7.65 4.25 -26.74
C LEU A 15 6.88 2.95 -26.46
N GLU A 16 7.16 1.85 -27.15
CA GLU A 16 6.48 0.56 -26.95
C GLU A 16 7.19 -0.36 -25.96
N LEU A 17 8.34 0.05 -25.43
CA LEU A 17 9.09 -0.76 -24.48
C LEU A 17 8.44 -0.73 -23.09
N PRO A 18 8.11 -1.91 -22.51
CA PRO A 18 7.55 -2.01 -21.14
C PRO A 18 8.49 -1.45 -20.07
N TYR A 19 9.77 -1.27 -20.38
CA TYR A 19 10.77 -0.68 -19.48
C TYR A 19 10.44 0.77 -19.09
N ASN A 20 9.89 1.58 -20.00
CA ASN A 20 9.56 2.97 -19.68
C ASN A 20 8.37 3.04 -18.70
N ALA A 21 7.34 2.21 -18.91
CA ALA A 21 6.22 2.08 -17.97
C ALA A 21 6.68 1.63 -16.57
N ALA A 22 7.55 0.61 -16.51
CA ALA A 22 8.13 0.15 -15.25
C ALA A 22 8.93 1.25 -14.53
N ARG A 23 9.67 2.08 -15.27
CA ARG A 23 10.41 3.23 -14.71
C ARG A 23 9.48 4.30 -14.14
N TYR A 24 8.38 4.65 -14.81
CA TYR A 24 7.40 5.59 -14.26
C TYR A 24 6.78 5.08 -12.97
N VAL A 25 6.37 3.81 -12.98
CA VAL A 25 5.80 3.14 -11.79
C VAL A 25 6.80 3.15 -10.64
N TRP A 26 8.06 2.80 -10.89
CA TRP A 26 9.11 2.83 -9.88
C TRP A 26 9.32 4.25 -9.31
N ALA A 27 9.38 5.26 -10.18
CA ALA A 27 9.53 6.65 -9.75
C ALA A 27 8.35 7.12 -8.87
N VAL A 28 7.12 6.73 -9.21
CA VAL A 28 5.94 6.97 -8.37
C VAL A 28 6.10 6.28 -7.02
N VAL A 29 6.43 4.99 -6.98
CA VAL A 29 6.61 4.25 -5.71
C VAL A 29 7.67 4.90 -4.81
N VAL A 30 8.79 5.36 -5.39
CA VAL A 30 9.85 6.08 -4.65
C VAL A 30 9.35 7.42 -4.12
N TYR A 31 8.67 8.22 -4.93
CA TYR A 31 8.07 9.49 -4.51
C TYR A 31 7.15 9.30 -3.30
N MET A 32 6.31 8.27 -3.33
CA MET A 32 5.33 7.96 -2.27
C MET A 32 6.04 7.62 -0.96
N SER A 33 7.07 6.77 -1.04
CA SER A 33 7.89 6.40 0.12
C SER A 33 8.63 7.61 0.69
N PHE A 34 9.12 8.50 -0.16
CA PHE A 34 9.76 9.75 0.27
C PHE A 34 8.77 10.66 1.02
N VAL A 35 7.58 10.89 0.47
CA VAL A 35 6.54 11.72 1.11
C VAL A 35 6.14 11.14 2.47
N LEU A 36 5.85 9.84 2.55
CA LEU A 36 5.49 9.19 3.81
C LEU A 36 6.61 9.29 4.85
N CYS A 37 7.87 9.10 4.44
CA CYS A 37 9.02 9.28 5.31
C CYS A 37 9.12 10.73 5.83
N ALA A 38 8.94 11.72 4.95
CA ALA A 38 8.95 13.12 5.32
C ALA A 38 7.85 13.46 6.35
N VAL A 39 6.64 12.91 6.18
CA VAL A 39 5.53 13.09 7.14
C VAL A 39 5.88 12.46 8.48
N VAL A 40 6.43 11.24 8.51
CA VAL A 40 6.85 10.59 9.76
C VAL A 40 7.94 11.40 10.47
N VAL A 41 8.93 11.91 9.73
CA VAL A 41 9.98 12.76 10.30
C VAL A 41 9.37 14.05 10.87
N ALA A 42 8.47 14.71 10.14
CA ALA A 42 7.79 15.91 10.61
C ALA A 42 6.98 15.64 11.89
N MET A 43 6.27 14.51 11.98
CA MET A 43 5.56 14.09 13.19
C MET A 43 6.51 13.89 14.37
N LEU A 44 7.65 13.22 14.16
CA LEU A 44 8.62 12.97 15.23
C LEU A 44 9.29 14.26 15.71
N VAL A 45 9.60 15.19 14.80
CA VAL A 45 10.15 16.50 15.16
C VAL A 45 9.14 17.30 15.97
N VAL A 46 7.91 17.44 15.48
CA VAL A 46 6.84 18.17 16.18
C VAL A 46 6.57 17.52 17.54
N GLY A 47 6.40 16.19 17.58
CA GLY A 47 6.12 15.47 18.82
C GLY A 47 7.25 15.51 19.84
N GLY A 48 8.50 15.54 19.37
CA GLY A 48 9.69 15.73 20.20
C GLY A 48 9.74 17.13 20.82
N VAL A 49 9.45 18.17 20.04
CA VAL A 49 9.42 19.57 20.51
C VAL A 49 8.25 19.81 21.47
N SER A 50 7.08 19.22 21.21
CA SER A 50 5.88 19.40 22.03
C SER A 50 5.80 18.45 23.22
N HIS A 51 6.78 17.56 23.42
CA HIS A 51 6.76 16.48 24.42
C HIS A 51 5.47 15.64 24.40
N THR A 52 4.80 15.53 23.24
CA THR A 52 3.50 14.85 23.10
C THR A 52 3.59 13.35 22.95
N ILE A 53 4.80 12.84 22.68
CA ILE A 53 5.07 11.41 22.49
C ILE A 53 4.52 10.56 23.65
N THR A 54 4.36 11.14 24.85
CA THR A 54 3.92 10.46 26.07
C THR A 54 2.44 10.62 26.41
N THR A 55 1.69 11.56 25.82
CA THR A 55 0.40 12.01 26.40
C THR A 55 -0.82 11.25 25.88
N ASN A 56 -0.86 10.93 24.58
CA ASN A 56 -1.92 10.12 23.98
C ASN A 56 -1.28 8.89 23.37
N GLY A 57 -1.41 7.74 24.05
CA GLY A 57 -0.72 6.49 23.74
C GLY A 57 -0.59 6.26 22.23
N GLY A 58 0.61 5.88 21.77
CA GLY A 58 1.04 5.86 20.36
C GLY A 58 0.24 4.98 19.38
N ILE A 59 -0.95 4.55 19.77
CA ILE A 59 -1.98 3.91 18.95
C ILE A 59 -2.25 4.72 17.67
N ASN A 60 -2.32 6.05 17.76
CA ASN A 60 -2.51 6.89 16.57
C ASN A 60 -1.34 6.77 15.56
N LEU A 61 -0.10 6.49 16.02
CA LEU A 61 1.04 6.31 15.11
C LEU A 61 0.90 5.06 14.22
N PHE A 62 0.21 4.02 14.70
CA PHE A 62 -0.02 2.82 13.88
C PHE A 62 -0.95 3.09 12.69
N PHE A 63 -1.69 4.20 12.70
CA PHE A 63 -2.56 4.62 11.60
C PHE A 63 -1.87 5.55 10.59
N VAL A 64 -0.57 5.83 10.75
CA VAL A 64 0.21 6.68 9.82
C VAL A 64 0.04 6.27 8.37
N ASN A 65 0.29 5.00 8.02
CA ASN A 65 0.25 4.59 6.62
C ASN A 65 -1.14 4.74 6.01
N ARG A 66 -2.19 4.58 6.82
CA ARG A 66 -3.59 4.71 6.40
C ARG A 66 -4.00 6.18 6.22
N VAL A 67 -3.70 7.02 7.21
CA VAL A 67 -4.13 8.43 7.23
C VAL A 67 -3.21 9.30 6.37
N ALA A 68 -1.89 9.21 6.58
CA ALA A 68 -0.93 9.99 5.79
C ALA A 68 -0.95 9.59 4.31
N GLY A 69 -1.14 8.30 4.03
CA GLY A 69 -1.25 7.79 2.66
C GLY A 69 -2.44 8.36 1.88
N SER A 70 -3.58 8.56 2.53
CA SER A 70 -4.75 9.13 1.87
C SER A 70 -4.67 10.65 1.71
N ILE A 71 -4.08 11.35 2.69
CA ILE A 71 -4.05 12.81 2.77
C ILE A 71 -2.88 13.43 1.99
N TRP A 72 -1.65 12.96 2.22
CA TRP A 72 -0.44 13.58 1.66
C TRP A 72 -0.11 13.12 0.25
N VAL A 73 -0.59 11.93 -0.08
CA VAL A 73 -0.18 11.20 -1.28
C VAL A 73 -1.37 11.08 -2.25
N GLY A 74 -2.54 10.71 -1.73
CA GLY A 74 -3.76 10.62 -2.51
C GLY A 74 -4.12 9.19 -2.93
N ARG A 75 -5.43 8.96 -3.04
CA ARG A 75 -6.05 7.64 -3.24
C ARG A 75 -5.61 6.92 -4.53
N PRO A 76 -5.51 7.57 -5.71
CA PRO A 76 -5.14 6.88 -6.94
C PRO A 76 -3.70 6.34 -6.93
N LEU A 77 -2.76 7.11 -6.37
CA LEU A 77 -1.37 6.68 -6.31
C LEU A 77 -1.19 5.51 -5.33
N VAL A 78 -1.94 5.52 -4.22
CA VAL A 78 -1.99 4.40 -3.27
C VAL A 78 -2.46 3.11 -3.95
N PHE A 79 -3.48 3.21 -4.81
CA PHE A 79 -3.96 2.07 -5.59
C PHE A 79 -2.89 1.54 -6.55
N ILE A 80 -2.23 2.42 -7.31
CA ILE A 80 -1.14 2.03 -8.22
C ILE A 80 -0.03 1.31 -7.45
N ARG A 81 0.40 1.86 -6.30
CA ARG A 81 1.41 1.23 -5.44
C ARG A 81 0.99 -0.19 -5.04
N ALA A 82 -0.24 -0.36 -4.58
CA ALA A 82 -0.74 -1.68 -4.20
C ALA A 82 -0.79 -2.67 -5.38
N CYS A 83 -1.24 -2.22 -6.56
CA CYS A 83 -1.24 -3.05 -7.77
C CYS A 83 0.16 -3.54 -8.12
N THR A 84 1.17 -2.69 -7.99
CA THR A 84 2.54 -3.06 -8.33
C THR A 84 3.08 -4.14 -7.40
N ALA A 85 2.81 -4.02 -6.10
CA ALA A 85 3.15 -5.04 -5.12
C ALA A 85 2.44 -6.38 -5.41
N ILE A 86 1.15 -6.35 -5.75
CA ILE A 86 0.38 -7.55 -6.11
C ILE A 86 0.93 -8.22 -7.38
N ILE A 87 1.29 -7.42 -8.39
CA ILE A 87 1.90 -7.91 -9.62
C ILE A 87 3.23 -8.59 -9.29
N VAL A 88 4.10 -7.92 -8.52
CA VAL A 88 5.41 -8.48 -8.13
C VAL A 88 5.24 -9.77 -7.30
N LEU A 89 4.27 -9.81 -6.38
CA LEU A 89 3.97 -10.99 -5.57
C LEU A 89 3.39 -12.15 -6.40
N SER A 90 2.81 -11.85 -7.56
CA SER A 90 2.29 -12.83 -8.52
C SER A 90 3.30 -13.24 -9.59
N THR A 91 4.53 -12.72 -9.51
CA THR A 91 5.65 -13.03 -10.41
C THR A 91 6.76 -13.77 -9.68
N GLY A 92 7.43 -14.69 -10.39
CA GLY A 92 8.57 -15.44 -9.87
C GLY A 92 9.88 -14.74 -10.27
N PRO A 93 10.83 -14.55 -9.34
CA PRO A 93 12.13 -13.98 -9.67
C PRO A 93 12.91 -14.96 -10.54
N LEU A 94 13.10 -14.62 -11.81
CA LEU A 94 13.95 -15.36 -12.75
C LEU A 94 15.29 -14.65 -12.86
N GLU A 95 16.36 -15.32 -12.42
CA GLU A 95 17.72 -14.83 -12.64
C GLU A 95 18.38 -15.61 -13.77
N LEU A 96 18.96 -14.90 -14.75
CA LEU A 96 19.73 -15.52 -15.82
C LEU A 96 21.18 -15.68 -15.37
N VAL A 97 21.55 -16.89 -14.98
CA VAL A 97 22.90 -17.22 -14.51
C VAL A 97 23.71 -17.79 -15.68
N PHE A 98 24.89 -17.24 -15.91
CA PHE A 98 25.86 -17.79 -16.86
C PHE A 98 26.87 -18.67 -16.11
N GLN A 99 26.87 -19.97 -16.39
CA GLN A 99 27.87 -20.91 -15.87
C GLN A 99 28.42 -21.77 -17.00
N ASN A 100 29.74 -21.87 -17.11
CA ASN A 100 30.44 -22.75 -18.06
C ASN A 100 29.92 -22.66 -19.50
N SER A 101 29.84 -21.44 -20.05
CA SER A 101 29.36 -21.13 -21.42
C SER A 101 27.89 -21.46 -21.72
N LEU A 102 27.10 -21.85 -20.72
CA LEU A 102 25.66 -22.07 -20.81
C LEU A 102 24.91 -21.03 -19.98
N SER A 103 23.87 -20.45 -20.55
CA SER A 103 22.91 -19.62 -19.83
C SER A 103 21.77 -20.50 -19.30
N ARG A 104 21.47 -20.38 -18.01
CA ARG A 104 20.32 -21.03 -17.38
C ARG A 104 19.48 -20.02 -16.60
N PHE A 105 18.18 -20.27 -16.54
CA PHE A 105 17.30 -19.56 -15.62
C PHE A 105 17.28 -20.29 -14.29
N GLU A 106 17.55 -19.57 -13.22
CA GLU A 106 17.49 -20.07 -11.84
C GLU A 106 16.31 -19.39 -11.14
N ASP A 107 15.38 -20.19 -10.64
CA ASP A 107 14.24 -19.73 -9.86
C ASP A 107 14.58 -19.86 -8.38
N ASN A 108 14.94 -18.73 -7.76
CA ASN A 108 15.32 -18.68 -6.35
C ASN A 108 14.13 -18.43 -5.40
N GLY A 109 12.91 -18.31 -5.93
CA GLY A 109 11.73 -17.98 -5.15
C GLY A 109 11.84 -16.65 -4.39
N LEU A 110 10.74 -16.20 -3.79
CA LEU A 110 10.76 -15.02 -2.91
C LEU A 110 11.11 -15.47 -1.48
N SER A 111 12.10 -14.81 -0.85
CA SER A 111 12.40 -15.04 0.55
C SER A 111 11.25 -14.54 1.45
N LEU A 112 11.11 -15.13 2.65
CA LEU A 112 10.03 -14.77 3.58
C LEU A 112 10.02 -13.26 3.91
N TRP A 113 11.19 -12.65 4.06
CA TRP A 113 11.29 -11.20 4.32
C TRP A 113 10.73 -10.36 3.16
N VAL A 114 11.03 -10.75 1.93
CA VAL A 114 10.49 -10.07 0.74
C VAL A 114 8.97 -10.27 0.65
N ILE A 115 8.47 -11.47 0.97
CA ILE A 115 7.02 -11.74 1.03
C ILE A 115 6.34 -10.85 2.08
N LEU A 116 6.91 -10.73 3.29
CA LEU A 116 6.35 -9.89 4.36
C LEU A 116 6.23 -8.43 3.94
N VAL A 117 7.28 -7.89 3.31
CA VAL A 117 7.32 -6.52 2.81
C VAL A 117 6.32 -6.34 1.66
N LEU A 118 6.36 -7.20 0.63
CA LEU A 118 5.45 -7.12 -0.51
C LEU A 118 3.98 -7.30 -0.12
N ALA A 119 3.68 -8.16 0.86
CA ALA A 119 2.33 -8.30 1.40
C ALA A 119 1.89 -7.03 2.14
N GLY A 120 2.82 -6.36 2.85
CA GLY A 120 2.58 -5.04 3.44
C GLY A 120 2.26 -4.00 2.38
N GLU A 121 3.03 -4.00 1.29
CA GLU A 121 2.81 -3.11 0.15
C GLU A 121 1.51 -3.41 -0.63
N ALA A 122 1.12 -4.68 -0.73
CA ALA A 122 -0.15 -5.09 -1.32
C ALA A 122 -1.36 -4.69 -0.45
N SER A 123 -1.18 -4.61 0.87
CA SER A 123 -2.25 -4.25 1.83
C SER A 123 -2.74 -2.81 1.67
N TRP A 124 -2.00 -1.96 0.96
CA TRP A 124 -2.45 -0.63 0.55
C TRP A 124 -3.72 -0.67 -0.31
N PHE A 125 -3.98 -1.78 -1.01
CA PHE A 125 -5.24 -1.95 -1.73
C PHE A 125 -6.42 -2.01 -0.75
N THR A 126 -6.27 -2.71 0.38
CA THR A 126 -7.29 -2.73 1.44
C THR A 126 -7.47 -1.34 2.07
N TYR A 127 -6.42 -0.53 2.17
CA TYR A 127 -6.57 0.87 2.61
C TYR A 127 -7.41 1.68 1.62
N ALA A 128 -7.12 1.58 0.32
CA ALA A 128 -7.91 2.23 -0.72
C ALA A 128 -9.39 1.78 -0.73
N LEU A 129 -9.64 0.48 -0.51
CA LEU A 129 -11.00 -0.06 -0.37
C LEU A 129 -11.72 0.54 0.84
N ASN A 130 -11.10 0.52 2.02
CA ASN A 130 -11.72 1.06 3.23
C ASN A 130 -12.03 2.56 3.07
N ASP A 131 -11.15 3.32 2.42
CA ASP A 131 -11.36 4.73 2.12
C ASP A 131 -12.51 4.97 1.15
N PHE A 132 -12.71 4.08 0.16
CA PHE A 132 -13.83 4.14 -0.79
C PHE A 132 -15.16 3.80 -0.11
N PHE A 133 -15.16 2.81 0.79
CA PHE A 133 -16.35 2.40 1.57
C PHE A 133 -16.61 3.24 2.81
N LEU A 134 -15.74 4.20 3.11
CA LEU A 134 -15.87 5.06 4.28
C LEU A 134 -17.23 5.79 4.37
N PRO A 135 -17.76 6.38 3.28
CA PRO A 135 -19.08 7.04 3.31
C PRO A 135 -20.24 6.08 3.60
N LEU A 136 -20.08 4.80 3.27
CA LEU A 136 -21.11 3.77 3.44
C LEU A 136 -21.05 3.09 4.81
N SER A 137 -19.85 2.92 5.35
CA SER A 137 -19.60 2.16 6.58
C SER A 137 -19.58 3.03 7.84
N GLY A 138 -19.41 4.34 7.69
CA GLY A 138 -19.60 5.34 8.74
C GLY A 138 -18.79 5.02 10.00
N PRO A 139 -19.41 4.97 11.20
CA PRO A 139 -18.69 4.87 12.47
C PRO A 139 -18.02 3.50 12.69
N TYR A 140 -18.45 2.46 11.98
CA TYR A 140 -17.87 1.10 12.09
C TYR A 140 -16.48 0.99 11.47
N SER A 141 -16.09 1.96 10.63
CA SER A 141 -14.80 2.00 9.92
C SER A 141 -13.60 1.92 10.84
N SER A 142 -13.66 2.58 11.99
CA SER A 142 -12.62 2.53 13.02
C SER A 142 -12.33 1.12 13.53
N LEU A 143 -13.33 0.23 13.54
CA LEU A 143 -13.22 -1.13 14.04
C LEU A 143 -12.88 -2.15 12.95
N TYR A 144 -13.58 -2.13 11.81
CA TYR A 144 -13.35 -3.16 10.78
C TYR A 144 -12.11 -2.89 9.94
N ALA A 145 -11.72 -1.62 9.74
CA ALA A 145 -10.63 -1.29 8.83
C ALA A 145 -9.26 -1.80 9.31
N PRO A 146 -8.86 -1.68 10.59
CA PRO A 146 -7.61 -2.25 11.07
C PRO A 146 -7.62 -3.78 10.98
N THR A 147 -8.74 -4.39 11.38
CA THR A 147 -8.93 -5.85 11.32
C THR A 147 -8.84 -6.37 9.89
N SER A 148 -9.47 -5.70 8.91
CA SER A 148 -9.44 -6.12 7.51
C SER A 148 -8.04 -6.10 6.94
N SER A 149 -7.24 -5.10 7.31
CA SER A 149 -5.86 -4.99 6.85
C SER A 149 -4.94 -6.03 7.47
N ILE A 150 -5.07 -6.32 8.77
CA ILE A 150 -4.30 -7.40 9.42
C ILE A 150 -4.66 -8.76 8.82
N LEU A 151 -5.96 -9.01 8.60
CA LEU A 151 -6.44 -10.24 7.97
C LEU A 151 -5.93 -10.38 6.53
N THR A 152 -5.99 -9.30 5.74
CA THR A 152 -5.48 -9.30 4.36
C THR A 152 -3.99 -9.61 4.34
N TRP A 153 -3.21 -8.89 5.16
CA TRP A 153 -1.76 -9.06 5.22
C TRP A 153 -1.38 -10.49 5.64
N GLY A 154 -1.97 -10.99 6.72
CA GLY A 154 -1.72 -12.35 7.21
C GLY A 154 -2.11 -13.42 6.18
N ALA A 155 -3.25 -13.27 5.51
CA ALA A 155 -3.69 -14.18 4.47
C ALA A 155 -2.74 -14.18 3.25
N MET A 156 -2.27 -13.01 2.81
CA MET A 156 -1.31 -12.91 1.71
C MET A 156 0.05 -13.51 2.07
N VAL A 157 0.54 -13.27 3.29
CA VAL A 157 1.79 -13.86 3.78
C VAL A 157 1.67 -15.39 3.85
N ALA A 158 0.61 -15.89 4.50
CA ALA A 158 0.39 -17.33 4.64
C ALA A 158 0.25 -18.03 3.28
N TRP A 159 -0.50 -17.43 2.35
CA TRP A 159 -0.64 -17.95 0.99
C TRP A 159 0.73 -18.02 0.31
N ASN A 160 1.44 -16.89 0.21
CA ASN A 160 2.66 -16.82 -0.60
C ASN A 160 3.83 -17.60 0.02
N ALA A 161 3.87 -17.73 1.34
CA ALA A 161 4.83 -18.59 2.02
C ALA A 161 4.51 -20.08 1.82
N GLY A 162 3.23 -20.48 1.84
CA GLY A 162 2.81 -21.87 1.66
C GLY A 162 2.78 -22.34 0.20
N SER A 163 2.57 -21.41 -0.74
CA SER A 163 2.51 -21.70 -2.18
C SER A 163 3.21 -20.59 -3.00
N PRO A 164 4.55 -20.51 -2.94
CA PRO A 164 5.30 -19.54 -3.73
C PRO A 164 5.04 -19.73 -5.23
N PHE A 165 5.06 -18.63 -6.00
CA PHE A 165 4.93 -18.72 -7.45
C PHE A 165 6.28 -19.09 -8.07
N HIS A 166 6.29 -20.17 -8.83
CA HIS A 166 7.45 -20.60 -9.62
C HIS A 166 7.24 -20.22 -11.08
N ALA A 167 8.22 -19.55 -11.67
CA ALA A 167 8.13 -19.16 -13.06
C ALA A 167 8.34 -20.38 -13.97
N SER A 168 7.52 -20.51 -15.01
CA SER A 168 7.59 -21.65 -15.92
C SER A 168 8.11 -21.21 -17.28
N ALA A 169 9.13 -21.89 -17.80
CA ALA A 169 9.63 -21.69 -19.14
C ALA A 169 9.37 -22.95 -19.98
N THR A 170 8.56 -22.82 -21.03
CA THR A 170 8.30 -23.89 -22.00
C THR A 170 9.11 -23.64 -23.26
N ILE A 171 10.05 -24.52 -23.58
CA ILE A 171 10.86 -24.41 -24.79
C ILE A 171 10.10 -25.06 -25.95
N GLY A 172 9.46 -24.24 -26.79
CA GLY A 172 8.96 -24.62 -28.11
C GLY A 172 10.08 -24.48 -29.14
N ARG A 173 10.25 -25.51 -29.98
CA ARG A 173 11.08 -25.45 -31.19
C ARG A 173 10.23 -25.85 -32.39
N ASP A 174 9.18 -25.08 -32.65
CA ASP A 174 8.39 -25.22 -33.87
C ASP A 174 8.97 -24.28 -34.91
N CYS A 175 9.82 -24.83 -35.78
CA CYS A 175 10.36 -24.13 -36.93
C CYS A 175 9.58 -24.52 -38.17
N ASN A 176 8.75 -23.61 -38.66
CA ASN A 176 8.13 -23.76 -39.97
C ASN A 176 9.12 -23.28 -41.05
N VAL A 177 9.43 -24.18 -41.96
CA VAL A 177 10.22 -23.88 -43.15
C VAL A 177 9.28 -23.24 -44.17
N LEU A 178 9.30 -21.90 -44.29
CA LEU A 178 8.51 -21.19 -45.29
C LEU A 178 9.09 -21.42 -46.69
N LEU A 179 10.43 -21.40 -46.80
CA LEU A 179 11.14 -21.63 -48.05
C LEU A 179 12.49 -22.31 -47.76
N LEU A 180 12.65 -23.54 -48.26
CA LEU A 180 13.83 -24.37 -48.01
C LEU A 180 15.10 -23.65 -48.52
N GLY A 181 15.98 -23.25 -47.61
CA GLY A 181 17.24 -22.55 -47.92
C GLY A 181 17.19 -21.02 -47.94
N TYR A 182 16.03 -20.39 -47.71
CA TYR A 182 15.89 -18.92 -47.69
C TYR A 182 15.28 -18.37 -46.40
N GLN A 183 14.22 -19.02 -45.87
CA GLN A 183 13.46 -18.45 -44.76
C GLN A 183 12.89 -19.54 -43.84
N LEU A 184 13.17 -19.38 -42.55
CA LEU A 184 12.72 -20.24 -41.45
C LEU A 184 12.03 -19.31 -40.44
N THR A 185 10.81 -19.62 -40.02
CA THR A 185 10.17 -18.94 -38.90
C THR A 185 10.08 -19.92 -37.74
N CYS A 186 10.91 -19.71 -36.72
CA CYS A 186 10.87 -20.50 -35.50
C CYS A 186 10.07 -19.75 -34.44
N HIS A 187 9.01 -20.39 -33.92
CA HIS A 187 8.42 -19.96 -32.67
C HIS A 187 9.30 -20.47 -31.53
N GLY A 188 10.09 -19.55 -30.96
CA GLY A 188 10.83 -19.79 -29.73
C GLY A 188 9.87 -19.97 -28.55
N GLY A 189 10.32 -20.72 -27.54
CA GLY A 189 9.53 -21.02 -26.35
C GLY A 189 8.93 -19.84 -25.59
N GLN A 190 7.92 -20.12 -24.77
CA GLN A 190 7.20 -19.14 -23.97
C GLN A 190 7.72 -19.15 -22.53
N ILE A 191 8.03 -17.96 -21.99
CA ILE A 191 8.42 -17.80 -20.59
C ILE A 191 7.26 -17.15 -19.85
N GLN A 192 6.63 -17.89 -18.94
CA GLN A 192 5.58 -17.40 -18.08
C GLN A 192 6.16 -16.97 -16.72
N ILE A 193 6.40 -15.66 -16.60
CA ILE A 193 7.01 -15.03 -15.41
C ILE A 193 5.99 -14.81 -14.28
N GLY A 194 4.69 -14.76 -14.59
CA GLY A 194 3.63 -14.49 -13.62
C GLY A 194 2.28 -15.07 -14.00
N SER A 195 1.32 -14.94 -13.08
CA SER A 195 -0.05 -15.45 -13.25
C SER A 195 -1.10 -14.38 -12.99
N VAL A 196 -1.90 -14.07 -14.03
CA VAL A 196 -3.08 -13.20 -13.91
C VAL A 196 -4.09 -13.78 -12.91
N GLY A 197 -4.20 -15.11 -12.84
CA GLY A 197 -5.06 -15.78 -11.86
C GLY A 197 -4.66 -15.46 -10.43
N ARG A 198 -3.36 -15.43 -10.11
CA ARG A 198 -2.86 -15.04 -8.78
C ARG A 198 -3.10 -13.56 -8.48
N VAL A 199 -2.91 -12.69 -9.47
CA VAL A 199 -3.23 -11.26 -9.33
C VAL A 199 -4.70 -11.06 -8.96
N CYS A 200 -5.63 -11.65 -9.74
CA CYS A 200 -7.07 -11.59 -9.46
C CYS A 200 -7.40 -12.21 -8.08
N ALA A 201 -6.76 -13.31 -7.71
CA ALA A 201 -6.96 -13.93 -6.41
C ALA A 201 -6.51 -13.02 -5.26
N HIS A 202 -5.40 -12.31 -5.37
CA HIS A 202 -4.95 -11.34 -4.36
C HIS A 202 -5.92 -10.19 -4.18
N PHE A 203 -6.44 -9.61 -5.27
CA PHE A 203 -7.52 -8.63 -5.19
C PHE A 203 -8.78 -9.21 -4.53
N GLY A 204 -9.14 -10.45 -4.89
CA GLY A 204 -10.24 -11.18 -4.27
C GLY A 204 -10.06 -11.38 -2.77
N VAL A 205 -8.87 -11.78 -2.31
CA VAL A 205 -8.54 -11.94 -0.88
C VAL A 205 -8.73 -10.63 -0.12
N SER A 206 -8.25 -9.51 -0.65
CA SER A 206 -8.45 -8.20 -0.01
C SER A 206 -9.93 -7.81 0.10
N ILE A 207 -10.72 -8.04 -0.95
CA ILE A 207 -12.16 -7.76 -0.95
C ILE A 207 -12.88 -8.65 0.06
N ILE A 208 -12.63 -9.96 0.02
CA ILE A 208 -13.24 -10.95 0.93
C ILE A 208 -12.88 -10.64 2.39
N ALA A 209 -11.60 -10.37 2.68
CA ALA A 209 -11.15 -10.01 4.03
C ALA A 209 -11.81 -8.73 4.53
N THR A 210 -12.01 -7.74 3.66
CA THR A 210 -12.71 -6.49 3.99
C THR A 210 -14.19 -6.73 4.31
N VAL A 211 -14.90 -7.48 3.46
CA VAL A 211 -16.31 -7.82 3.68
C VAL A 211 -16.46 -8.68 4.94
N ALA A 212 -15.62 -9.69 5.14
CA ALA A 212 -15.64 -10.55 6.31
C ALA A 212 -15.40 -9.77 7.61
N ALA A 213 -14.43 -8.84 7.61
CA ALA A 213 -14.17 -7.97 8.76
C ALA A 213 -15.38 -7.06 9.06
N TYR A 214 -15.98 -6.45 8.04
CA TYR A 214 -17.15 -5.60 8.21
C TYR A 214 -18.35 -6.38 8.77
N VAL A 215 -18.67 -7.54 8.19
CA VAL A 215 -19.74 -8.42 8.67
C VAL A 215 -19.44 -8.91 10.08
N GLY A 216 -18.21 -9.32 10.36
CA GLY A 216 -17.78 -9.76 11.69
C GLY A 216 -17.99 -8.67 12.75
N VAL A 217 -17.54 -7.44 12.50
CA VAL A 217 -17.76 -6.30 13.41
C VAL A 217 -19.24 -6.01 13.60
N ARG A 218 -20.04 -6.04 12.52
CA ARG A 218 -21.50 -5.85 12.60
C ARG A 218 -22.14 -6.91 13.49
N LEU A 219 -21.81 -8.19 13.30
CA LEU A 219 -22.31 -9.29 14.12
C LEU A 219 -21.89 -9.13 15.59
N LEU A 220 -20.62 -8.84 15.86
CA LEU A 220 -20.12 -8.62 17.23
C LEU A 220 -20.83 -7.44 17.93
N CYS A 221 -21.15 -6.38 17.19
CA CYS A 221 -21.96 -5.26 17.70
C CYS A 221 -23.45 -5.60 17.86
N LEU A 222 -24.00 -6.52 17.06
CA LEU A 222 -25.36 -7.02 17.21
C LEU A 222 -25.49 -7.92 18.45
N PHE A 223 -24.51 -8.79 18.68
CA PHE A 223 -24.41 -9.63 19.87
C PHE A 223 -23.95 -8.89 21.13
N GLN A 224 -23.77 -7.56 21.06
CA GLN A 224 -23.34 -6.71 22.17
C GLN A 224 -21.98 -7.08 22.79
N ILE A 225 -21.16 -7.86 22.07
CA ILE A 225 -19.80 -8.24 22.49
C ILE A 225 -18.86 -7.03 22.40
N VAL A 226 -19.04 -6.22 21.36
CA VAL A 226 -18.27 -4.99 21.12
C VAL A 226 -19.22 -3.79 21.19
N ARG A 227 -18.81 -2.75 21.93
CA ARG A 227 -19.57 -1.49 22.02
C ARG A 227 -19.68 -0.87 20.63
N ARG A 228 -20.90 -0.44 20.28
CA ARG A 228 -21.12 0.31 19.05
C ARG A 228 -20.32 1.61 19.13
N PRO A 229 -19.56 1.96 18.08
CA PRO A 229 -18.87 3.23 18.05
C PRO A 229 -19.91 4.36 18.10
N PRO A 230 -19.68 5.42 18.89
CA PRO A 230 -20.59 6.56 18.96
C PRO A 230 -20.70 7.20 17.58
N SER A 231 -21.92 7.62 17.21
CA SER A 231 -22.12 8.45 16.01
C SER A 231 -21.62 9.86 16.35
N ARG A 232 -20.51 10.27 15.72
CA ARG A 232 -19.89 11.57 15.95
C ARG A 232 -20.37 12.55 14.87
N PRO A 233 -20.55 13.84 15.20
CA PRO A 233 -20.83 14.87 14.20
C PRO A 233 -19.66 14.93 13.21
N VAL A 234 -19.98 15.02 11.91
CA VAL A 234 -18.95 15.10 10.86
C VAL A 234 -18.35 16.51 10.87
N HIS A 235 -17.06 16.61 11.19
CA HIS A 235 -16.37 17.89 11.15
C HIS A 235 -15.91 18.22 9.73
N VAL A 236 -16.49 19.26 9.12
CA VAL A 236 -16.19 19.70 7.74
C VAL A 236 -14.72 20.06 7.53
N TRP A 237 -14.02 20.43 8.60
CA TRP A 237 -12.62 20.87 8.57
C TRP A 237 -11.62 19.71 8.52
N LEU A 238 -12.02 18.49 8.90
CA LEU A 238 -11.15 17.32 8.89
C LEU A 238 -11.42 16.42 7.68
N CYS A 239 -10.37 15.83 7.14
CA CYS A 239 -10.52 14.77 6.14
C CYS A 239 -11.24 13.58 6.78
N ALA A 240 -12.14 12.94 6.03
CA ALA A 240 -12.92 11.82 6.56
C ALA A 240 -12.05 10.67 7.12
N ALA A 241 -10.84 10.46 6.56
CA ALA A 241 -9.91 9.47 7.06
C ALA A 241 -9.30 9.85 8.44
N SER A 242 -8.97 11.13 8.66
CA SER A 242 -8.47 11.57 9.96
C SER A 242 -9.56 11.49 11.02
N ASP A 243 -10.79 11.91 10.69
CA ASP A 243 -11.93 11.83 11.60
C ASP A 243 -12.32 10.38 11.98
N ALA A 244 -12.26 9.47 11.00
CA ALA A 244 -12.65 8.07 11.21
C ALA A 244 -11.61 7.24 11.98
N PHE A 245 -10.31 7.55 11.86
CA PHE A 245 -9.23 6.69 12.39
C PHE A 245 -8.46 7.29 13.56
N LEU A 246 -8.47 8.60 13.77
CA LEU A 246 -7.75 9.22 14.87
C LEU A 246 -8.61 9.27 16.14
N SER A 247 -7.96 8.93 17.26
CA SER A 247 -8.57 9.12 18.58
C SER A 247 -8.48 10.60 18.96
N HIS A 248 -9.64 11.19 19.28
CA HIS A 248 -9.77 12.54 19.79
C HIS A 248 -9.76 12.50 21.32
N GLY A 249 -9.02 13.40 21.95
CA GLY A 249 -9.04 13.55 23.40
C GLY A 249 -10.41 14.10 23.82
N ALA A 250 -11.27 13.24 24.35
CA ALA A 250 -12.56 13.66 24.88
C ALA A 250 -12.36 14.30 26.26
N ASN A 251 -12.39 15.63 26.35
CA ASN A 251 -12.62 16.31 27.62
C ASN A 251 -14.13 16.38 27.85
N ASP A 252 -14.63 15.49 28.72
CA ASP A 252 -16.04 15.27 29.09
C ASP A 252 -16.68 16.46 29.85
N ASN A 253 -16.00 17.60 29.98
CA ASN A 253 -16.32 18.63 30.98
C ASN A 253 -16.51 20.06 30.45
N THR A 254 -16.54 20.29 29.14
CA THR A 254 -16.76 21.64 28.58
C THR A 254 -17.80 21.60 27.48
N MET A 255 -18.81 22.47 27.60
CA MET A 255 -19.93 22.65 26.66
C MET A 255 -19.52 23.16 25.26
N ASP A 256 -18.22 23.24 24.96
CA ASP A 256 -17.68 23.48 23.62
C ASP A 256 -17.11 22.16 23.09
N GLU A 257 -17.73 21.63 22.03
CA GLU A 257 -17.31 20.44 21.27
C GLU A 257 -16.04 20.70 20.45
N ASP A 258 -14.99 21.25 21.07
CA ASP A 258 -13.72 21.46 20.41
C ASP A 258 -12.97 20.13 20.29
N VAL A 259 -12.81 19.68 19.05
CA VAL A 259 -12.07 18.48 18.67
C VAL A 259 -10.58 18.69 18.96
N GLN A 260 -10.08 18.05 20.02
CA GLN A 260 -8.68 18.14 20.41
C GLN A 260 -7.88 16.99 19.79
N LEU A 261 -6.99 17.36 18.86
CA LEU A 261 -5.98 16.46 18.29
C LEU A 261 -4.62 16.70 18.93
N ASP A 262 -3.84 15.62 19.02
CA ASP A 262 -2.44 15.74 19.35
C ASP A 262 -1.65 16.35 18.17
N ALA A 263 -0.55 17.05 18.46
CA ALA A 263 0.27 17.73 17.45
C ALA A 263 0.74 16.78 16.33
N MET A 264 1.08 15.54 16.66
CA MET A 264 1.41 14.51 15.67
C MET A 264 0.21 14.14 14.79
N SER A 265 -0.97 14.06 15.39
CA SER A 265 -2.23 13.74 14.69
C SER A 265 -2.68 14.89 13.77
N CYS A 266 -2.33 16.15 14.10
CA CYS A 266 -2.51 17.30 13.21
C CYS A 266 -1.64 17.18 11.95
N VAL A 267 -0.35 16.85 12.11
CA VAL A 267 0.57 16.65 10.96
C VAL A 267 0.10 15.50 10.08
N MET A 268 -0.35 14.39 10.68
CA MET A 268 -0.97 13.28 9.94
C MET A 268 -2.18 13.74 9.12
N SER A 269 -2.97 14.66 9.68
CA SER A 269 -4.17 15.22 9.05
C SER A 269 -3.87 16.29 8.00
N GLY A 270 -2.60 16.62 7.75
CA GLY A 270 -2.18 17.63 6.77
C GLY A 270 -2.03 19.04 7.35
N PHE A 271 -2.17 19.22 8.66
CA PHE A 271 -2.01 20.52 9.33
C PHE A 271 -0.63 20.61 9.97
N ILE A 272 0.13 21.65 9.61
CA ILE A 272 1.40 21.97 10.27
C ILE A 272 1.11 23.06 11.31
N PRO A 273 1.37 22.81 12.62
CA PRO A 273 1.17 23.81 13.66
C PRO A 273 2.17 24.97 13.52
N LEU A 274 1.81 25.97 12.70
CA LEU A 274 2.55 27.23 12.54
C LEU A 274 1.72 28.38 13.13
N GLY A 275 2.02 28.78 14.36
CA GLY A 275 1.45 29.97 15.01
C GLY A 275 0.07 29.80 15.66
N ASN A 276 -0.51 30.94 16.07
CA ASN A 276 -1.64 31.04 17.01
C ASN A 276 -2.94 30.34 16.59
N TRP A 277 -3.20 30.10 15.30
CA TRP A 277 -4.44 29.48 14.83
C TRP A 277 -4.55 27.99 15.15
N VAL A 278 -3.42 27.29 15.31
CA VAL A 278 -3.43 25.84 15.62
C VAL A 278 -3.58 25.57 17.12
N THR A 279 -3.42 26.59 17.97
CA THR A 279 -3.59 26.49 19.43
C THR A 279 -5.02 26.11 19.85
N VAL A 280 -6.02 26.33 18.99
CA VAL A 280 -7.42 25.99 19.24
C VAL A 280 -7.64 24.46 19.18
N LEU A 281 -7.00 23.77 18.24
CA LEU A 281 -7.16 22.33 18.02
C LEU A 281 -6.28 21.45 18.93
N LEU A 282 -5.31 22.06 19.62
CA LEU A 282 -4.38 21.36 20.49
C LEU A 282 -4.95 21.18 21.91
N ASN A 283 -4.61 20.05 22.53
CA ASN A 283 -4.93 19.77 23.94
C ASN A 283 -4.45 20.92 24.87
N PRO A 284 -5.20 21.32 25.91
CA PRO A 284 -4.80 22.38 26.85
C PRO A 284 -3.43 22.19 27.50
N SER A 285 -2.94 20.95 27.67
CA SER A 285 -1.56 20.70 28.13
C SER A 285 -0.52 21.18 27.11
N GLN A 286 -0.82 20.97 25.82
CA GLN A 286 0.02 21.34 24.68
C GLN A 286 -0.02 22.85 24.40
N ARG A 287 -1.18 23.47 24.58
CA ARG A 287 -1.34 24.93 24.50
C ARG A 287 -0.40 25.65 25.49
N LYS A 288 -0.29 25.15 26.72
CA LYS A 288 0.59 25.73 27.75
C LYS A 288 2.07 25.58 27.41
N SER A 289 2.47 24.46 26.80
CA SER A 289 3.87 24.22 26.41
C SER A 289 4.33 25.10 25.25
N LEU A 290 3.44 25.44 24.32
CA LEU A 290 3.75 26.36 23.22
C LEU A 290 3.80 27.82 23.68
N ALA A 291 2.90 28.22 24.58
CA ALA A 291 2.89 29.57 25.15
C ALA A 291 4.09 29.88 26.06
N SER A 292 4.85 28.88 26.51
CA SER A 292 6.09 29.07 27.29
C SER A 292 7.35 29.20 26.43
N VAL A 293 7.24 29.05 25.11
CA VAL A 293 8.38 29.12 24.17
C VAL A 293 8.43 30.47 23.44
N GLU A 294 7.38 31.30 23.54
CA GLU A 294 7.38 32.73 23.18
C GLU A 294 7.81 33.60 24.37
#